data_AF-A0A7H8L4N2-F1
#
_entry.id   AF-A0A7H8L4N2-F1
#
_cell.length_a   1.000
_cell.length_b   1.000
_cell.length_c   1.000
_cell.angle_alpha   90.00
_cell.angle_beta   90.00
_cell.angle_gamma   90.00
#
_symmetry.space_group_name_H-M   'P 1'
#
loop_
_entity.id
_entity.type
_entity.pdbx_description
1 polymer ?
#
loop_
_entity_poly.entity_id
_entity_poly.type
_entity_poly.pdbx_seq_one_letter_code
_entity_poly.pdbx_strand_id
1 'polypeptide(L)'
;MLTCPDPPPVTVVLDPHDDLPHTRAAQAAHNPTTGRATVHPTIGTDSTICLAYDILAALGKPVPVTGYPSLDPDPPWAMAAAWTLATPITHLTVLRAHLLGRRRIHDLLTLRERTGVHLVLVCHRRRPTPTLEQALRHVEHRLADAAACLPGADDTDLPRSRPPRPVPMHDRWLNLPALTTYCSGDGAQRRCRCAPPLAHDRGFHPPQMPPATATEVARRLHTATAHPHLAAQLATAVFTAASDAQLQTARPSDLTAEAATIALHDADGLRFGCLTHPVPPWARPLLLAAAYQHAIAEAGDTPLFTAPFTGNDLPHLFDLADSCKLRPPQPPKPRARPGRPAPKPQNQRTIWPFSNAHYRYPWAAGPEIMQGCPPPPARRR
;
A
#
# COMPACT_ATOMS: atom_id res chain seq x y z
N MET A 1 -13.88 10.62 13.76
CA MET A 1 -13.71 9.16 13.64
C MET A 1 -14.33 8.71 12.32
N LEU A 2 -13.63 7.92 11.50
CA LEU A 2 -14.19 7.40 10.24
C LEU A 2 -15.21 6.32 10.59
N THR A 3 -16.50 6.62 10.42
CA THR A 3 -17.59 5.69 10.63
C THR A 3 -18.53 5.75 9.43
N CYS A 4 -18.90 4.59 8.91
CA CYS A 4 -19.94 4.46 7.90
C CYS A 4 -21.29 4.67 8.62
N PRO A 5 -22.11 5.65 8.20
CA PRO A 5 -23.36 5.95 8.89
C PRO A 5 -24.39 4.81 8.76
N ASP A 6 -24.35 4.07 7.65
CA ASP A 6 -25.27 2.98 7.36
C ASP A 6 -24.51 1.79 6.73
N PRO A 7 -23.80 0.99 7.55
CA PRO A 7 -23.03 -0.14 7.03
C PRO A 7 -23.96 -1.27 6.55
N PRO A 8 -23.66 -1.96 5.43
CA PRO A 8 -24.51 -3.03 4.89
C PRO A 8 -24.73 -4.17 5.88
N PRO A 9 -25.92 -4.79 5.99
CA PRO A 9 -26.19 -5.82 7.00
C PRO A 9 -25.25 -7.02 6.91
N VAL A 10 -24.90 -7.60 8.06
CA VAL A 10 -24.03 -8.79 8.12
C VAL A 10 -24.76 -9.98 7.51
N THR A 11 -24.08 -10.77 6.69
CA THR A 11 -24.63 -12.03 6.17
C THR A 11 -23.98 -13.21 6.87
N VAL A 12 -24.74 -14.01 7.59
CA VAL A 12 -24.26 -15.27 8.18
C VAL A 12 -24.67 -16.42 7.27
N VAL A 13 -23.69 -17.07 6.66
CA VAL A 13 -23.90 -18.22 5.77
C VAL A 13 -23.75 -19.49 6.60
N LEU A 14 -24.78 -20.32 6.61
CA LEU A 14 -24.80 -21.61 7.33
C LEU A 14 -24.42 -22.73 6.36
N ASP A 15 -23.35 -23.45 6.69
CA ASP A 15 -22.79 -24.55 5.91
C ASP A 15 -22.60 -25.80 6.81
N PRO A 16 -23.70 -26.43 7.26
CA PRO A 16 -23.67 -27.37 8.39
C PRO A 16 -22.79 -28.60 8.21
N HIS A 17 -22.41 -28.92 6.97
CA HIS A 17 -21.63 -30.09 6.61
C HIS A 17 -20.16 -29.80 6.33
N ASP A 18 -19.72 -28.52 6.44
CA ASP A 18 -18.38 -28.08 6.02
C ASP A 18 -18.09 -28.55 4.58
N ASP A 19 -19.05 -28.28 3.69
CA ASP A 19 -19.04 -28.81 2.33
C ASP A 19 -17.88 -28.19 1.54
N LEU A 20 -16.96 -29.05 1.10
CA LEU A 20 -15.81 -28.63 0.31
C LEU A 20 -16.17 -27.75 -0.91
N PRO A 21 -17.27 -28.01 -1.66
CA PRO A 21 -17.71 -27.13 -2.75
C PRO A 21 -17.97 -25.68 -2.32
N HIS A 22 -18.59 -25.44 -1.16
CA HIS A 22 -18.88 -24.09 -0.67
C HIS A 22 -17.59 -23.35 -0.27
N THR A 23 -16.64 -24.05 0.37
CA THR A 23 -15.32 -23.49 0.67
C THR A 23 -14.55 -23.14 -0.60
N ARG A 24 -14.57 -24.03 -1.61
CA ARG A 24 -13.95 -23.77 -2.92
C ARG A 24 -14.60 -22.59 -3.64
N ALA A 25 -15.93 -22.48 -3.61
CA ALA A 25 -16.65 -21.35 -4.19
C ALA A 25 -16.27 -20.02 -3.51
N ALA A 26 -16.19 -19.99 -2.17
CA ALA A 26 -15.74 -18.81 -1.45
C ALA A 26 -14.28 -18.43 -1.77
N GLN A 27 -13.40 -19.42 -1.95
CA GLN A 27 -12.03 -19.21 -2.41
C GLN A 27 -11.97 -18.70 -3.85
N ALA A 28 -12.75 -19.27 -4.76
CA ALA A 28 -12.81 -18.84 -6.16
C ALA A 28 -13.38 -17.42 -6.30
N ALA A 29 -14.28 -17.02 -5.41
CA ALA A 29 -14.83 -15.66 -5.35
C ALA A 29 -13.82 -14.61 -4.82
N HIS A 30 -12.67 -15.03 -4.28
CA HIS A 30 -11.61 -14.13 -3.84
C HIS A 30 -11.01 -13.40 -5.05
N ASN A 31 -11.35 -12.12 -5.18
CA ASN A 31 -10.78 -11.24 -6.20
C ASN A 31 -10.77 -9.79 -5.69
N PRO A 32 -9.69 -9.40 -4.99
CA PRO A 32 -9.54 -8.05 -4.43
C PRO A 32 -9.69 -6.93 -5.46
N THR A 33 -9.29 -7.18 -6.73
CA THR A 33 -9.39 -6.17 -7.80
C THR A 33 -10.84 -5.85 -8.18
N THR A 34 -11.76 -6.80 -7.99
CA THR A 34 -13.20 -6.62 -8.18
C THR A 34 -13.95 -6.36 -6.87
N GLY A 35 -13.21 -6.14 -5.78
CA GLY A 35 -13.77 -5.74 -4.50
C GLY A 35 -14.18 -6.87 -3.56
N ARG A 36 -13.74 -8.11 -3.80
CA ARG A 36 -14.08 -9.27 -2.96
C ARG A 36 -12.83 -9.87 -2.33
N ALA A 37 -12.77 -9.91 -1.00
CA ALA A 37 -11.71 -10.58 -0.26
C ALA A 37 -12.27 -11.71 0.59
N THR A 38 -11.75 -12.91 0.41
CA THR A 38 -12.01 -14.07 1.27
C THR A 38 -10.85 -14.27 2.23
N VAL A 39 -11.16 -14.36 3.53
CA VAL A 39 -10.23 -14.53 4.65
C VAL A 39 -10.40 -15.93 5.21
N HIS A 40 -9.28 -16.61 5.42
CA HIS A 40 -9.20 -17.86 6.16
C HIS A 40 -8.54 -17.61 7.50
N PRO A 41 -9.32 -17.47 8.59
CA PRO A 41 -8.78 -17.35 9.93
C PRO A 41 -7.74 -18.44 10.22
N THR A 42 -6.55 -18.03 10.68
CA THR A 42 -5.53 -18.97 11.16
C THR A 42 -6.12 -19.84 12.27
N ILE A 43 -5.94 -21.15 12.15
CA ILE A 43 -6.55 -22.17 13.03
C ILE A 43 -5.83 -22.19 14.39
N GLY A 44 -6.56 -22.50 15.46
CA GLY A 44 -5.97 -22.81 16.76
C GLY A 44 -5.45 -21.59 17.54
N THR A 45 -5.80 -20.38 17.10
CA THR A 45 -5.45 -19.13 17.77
C THR A 45 -6.67 -18.25 18.00
N ASP A 46 -6.82 -17.71 19.22
CA ASP A 46 -7.80 -16.66 19.52
C ASP A 46 -7.17 -15.25 19.49
N SER A 47 -5.98 -15.16 18.87
CA SER A 47 -5.24 -13.91 18.76
C SER A 47 -5.91 -12.94 17.79
N THR A 48 -6.21 -11.73 18.26
CA THR A 48 -6.79 -10.65 17.45
C THR A 48 -5.81 -10.14 16.40
N ILE A 49 -4.51 -10.08 16.72
CA ILE A 49 -3.48 -9.68 15.77
C ILE A 49 -3.33 -10.68 14.62
N CYS A 50 -3.48 -11.99 14.89
CA CYS A 50 -3.48 -13.00 13.84
C CYS A 50 -4.63 -12.78 12.85
N LEU A 51 -5.83 -12.42 13.32
CA LEU A 51 -6.95 -12.10 12.43
C LEU A 51 -6.68 -10.86 11.56
N ALA A 52 -6.09 -9.81 12.12
CA ALA A 52 -5.69 -8.64 11.34
C ALA A 52 -4.69 -9.03 10.25
N TYR A 53 -3.74 -9.92 10.55
CA TYR A 53 -2.82 -10.47 9.54
C TYR A 53 -3.51 -11.33 8.50
N ASP A 54 -4.48 -12.16 8.87
CA ASP A 54 -5.27 -12.94 7.92
C ASP A 54 -6.02 -12.00 6.93
N ILE A 55 -6.56 -10.88 7.43
CA ILE A 55 -7.20 -9.85 6.58
C ILE A 55 -6.19 -9.16 5.68
N LEU A 56 -5.05 -8.70 6.23
CA LEU A 56 -3.99 -8.08 5.44
C LEU A 56 -3.47 -9.02 4.33
N ALA A 57 -3.28 -10.30 4.63
CA ALA A 57 -2.90 -11.31 3.66
C ALA A 57 -3.97 -11.48 2.56
N ALA A 58 -5.25 -11.49 2.92
CA ALA A 58 -6.35 -11.50 1.94
C ALA A 58 -6.41 -10.24 1.07
N LEU A 59 -5.91 -9.10 1.58
CA LEU A 59 -5.73 -7.87 0.81
C LEU A 59 -4.43 -7.87 -0.04
N GLY A 60 -3.69 -8.98 -0.06
CA GLY A 60 -2.42 -9.12 -0.78
C GLY A 60 -1.24 -8.42 -0.12
N LYS A 61 -1.32 -8.14 1.18
CA LYS A 61 -0.26 -7.48 1.95
C LYS A 61 0.66 -8.50 2.61
N PRO A 62 1.97 -8.19 2.72
CA PRO A 62 2.91 -9.06 3.39
C PRO A 62 2.65 -9.07 4.90
N VAL A 63 2.70 -10.26 5.49
CA VAL A 63 2.54 -10.49 6.92
C VAL A 63 3.61 -11.50 7.41
N PRO A 64 4.04 -11.46 8.68
CA PRO A 64 3.63 -10.50 9.73
C PRO A 64 4.13 -9.08 9.43
N VAL A 65 3.42 -8.08 9.95
CA VAL A 65 3.87 -6.69 9.90
C VAL A 65 5.06 -6.53 10.85
N THR A 66 6.12 -5.86 10.39
CA THR A 66 7.35 -5.65 11.16
C THR A 66 7.39 -4.25 11.79
N GLY A 67 8.28 -4.02 12.75
CA GLY A 67 8.53 -2.69 13.31
C GLY A 67 7.57 -2.20 14.39
N TYR A 68 6.51 -2.96 14.71
CA TYR A 68 5.61 -2.71 15.84
C TYR A 68 5.75 -3.78 16.94
N PRO A 69 5.38 -3.48 18.19
CA PRO A 69 5.35 -4.48 19.26
C PRO A 69 4.50 -5.70 18.86
N SER A 70 5.02 -6.91 19.03
CA SER A 70 4.41 -8.15 18.53
C SER A 70 3.06 -8.51 19.18
N LEU A 71 2.73 -7.89 20.32
CA LEU A 71 1.49 -8.10 21.05
C LEU A 71 0.49 -6.96 20.89
N ASP A 72 0.84 -5.90 20.15
CA ASP A 72 -0.03 -4.75 19.92
C ASP A 72 -0.91 -4.99 18.68
N PRO A 73 -2.22 -5.20 18.84
CA PRO A 73 -3.12 -5.45 17.72
C PRO A 73 -3.51 -4.17 16.97
N ASP A 74 -3.31 -2.98 17.56
CA ASP A 74 -3.88 -1.73 17.03
C ASP A 74 -3.28 -1.33 15.67
N PRO A 75 -1.94 -1.37 15.46
CA PRO A 75 -1.38 -1.01 14.16
C PRO A 75 -1.84 -1.94 13.02
N PRO A 76 -1.81 -3.29 13.16
CA PRO A 76 -2.30 -4.19 12.11
C PRO A 76 -3.79 -4.01 11.79
N TRP A 77 -4.65 -3.78 12.79
CA TRP A 77 -6.07 -3.50 12.54
C TRP A 77 -6.29 -2.16 11.85
N ALA A 78 -5.55 -1.12 12.24
CA ALA A 78 -5.60 0.18 11.56
C ALA A 78 -5.13 0.08 10.10
N MET A 79 -4.10 -0.72 9.82
CA MET A 79 -3.65 -1.00 8.46
C MET A 79 -4.69 -1.76 7.64
N ALA A 80 -5.31 -2.80 8.22
CA ALA A 80 -6.35 -3.57 7.55
C ALA A 80 -7.55 -2.68 7.17
N ALA A 81 -8.00 -1.82 8.09
CA ALA A 81 -9.05 -0.84 7.84
C ALA A 81 -8.64 0.20 6.78
N ALA A 82 -7.44 0.76 6.87
CA ALA A 82 -6.93 1.74 5.92
C ALA A 82 -6.82 1.19 4.50
N TRP A 83 -6.31 -0.04 4.34
CA TRP A 83 -6.25 -0.69 3.04
C TRP A 83 -7.64 -1.05 2.51
N THR A 84 -8.56 -1.49 3.36
CA THR A 84 -9.95 -1.77 2.96
C THR A 84 -10.62 -0.50 2.41
N LEU A 85 -10.47 0.64 3.10
CA LEU A 85 -11.01 1.94 2.67
C LEU A 85 -10.37 2.49 1.38
N ALA A 86 -9.08 2.23 1.19
CA ALA A 86 -8.32 2.80 0.07
C ALA A 86 -8.36 1.97 -1.21
N THR A 87 -8.88 0.74 -1.14
CA THR A 87 -8.94 -0.21 -2.26
C THR A 87 -10.41 -0.49 -2.60
N PRO A 88 -10.74 -1.11 -3.76
CA PRO A 88 -12.14 -1.30 -4.16
C PRO A 88 -12.88 -2.37 -3.34
N ILE A 89 -12.39 -2.75 -2.17
CA ILE A 89 -12.95 -3.83 -1.35
C ILE A 89 -14.30 -3.39 -0.80
N THR A 90 -15.34 -4.11 -1.24
CA THR A 90 -16.72 -3.91 -0.83
C THR A 90 -17.28 -5.11 -0.10
N HIS A 91 -16.66 -6.29 -0.25
CA HIS A 91 -17.09 -7.53 0.40
C HIS A 91 -15.91 -8.23 1.10
N LEU A 92 -16.12 -8.60 2.36
CA LEU A 92 -15.19 -9.38 3.15
C LEU A 92 -15.85 -10.67 3.63
N THR A 93 -15.44 -11.80 3.07
CA THR A 93 -15.94 -13.13 3.44
C THR A 93 -14.98 -13.79 4.41
N VAL A 94 -15.41 -14.03 5.64
CA VAL A 94 -14.60 -14.70 6.67
C VAL A 94 -15.08 -16.14 6.82
N LEU A 95 -14.21 -17.09 6.49
CA LEU A 95 -14.53 -18.50 6.63
C LEU A 95 -14.42 -18.95 8.08
N ARG A 96 -15.10 -20.06 8.41
CA ARG A 96 -15.04 -20.69 9.74
C ARG A 96 -15.35 -19.72 10.89
N ALA A 97 -16.28 -18.78 10.67
CA ALA A 97 -16.65 -17.74 11.64
C ALA A 97 -17.15 -18.33 12.98
N HIS A 98 -17.69 -19.54 12.96
CA HIS A 98 -18.10 -20.29 14.15
C HIS A 98 -16.93 -20.66 15.11
N LEU A 99 -15.68 -20.55 14.67
CA LEU A 99 -14.47 -20.75 15.48
C LEU A 99 -13.93 -19.44 16.09
N LEU A 100 -14.52 -18.29 15.75
CA LEU A 100 -14.04 -17.00 16.24
C LEU A 100 -14.54 -16.75 17.67
N GLY A 101 -13.61 -16.32 18.53
CA GLY A 101 -13.94 -15.80 19.85
C GLY A 101 -14.67 -14.45 19.79
N ARG A 102 -15.26 -14.06 20.93
CA ARG A 102 -16.06 -12.81 21.05
C ARG A 102 -15.29 -11.57 20.59
N ARG A 103 -14.02 -11.46 20.98
CA ARG A 103 -13.18 -10.29 20.67
C ARG A 103 -12.95 -10.16 19.16
N ARG A 104 -12.59 -11.26 18.49
CA ARG A 104 -12.39 -11.31 17.04
C ARG A 104 -13.66 -10.94 16.25
N ILE A 105 -14.82 -11.40 16.71
CA ILE A 105 -16.11 -11.03 16.09
C ILE A 105 -16.36 -9.52 16.27
N HIS A 106 -16.14 -8.98 17.47
CA HIS A 106 -16.26 -7.55 17.71
C HIS A 106 -15.30 -6.72 16.85
N ASP A 107 -14.05 -7.16 16.69
CA ASP A 107 -13.07 -6.47 15.86
C ASP A 107 -13.50 -6.46 14.37
N LEU A 108 -14.09 -7.55 13.87
CA LEU A 108 -14.68 -7.59 12.52
C LEU A 108 -15.88 -6.66 12.36
N LEU A 109 -16.75 -6.57 13.37
CA LEU A 109 -17.88 -5.64 13.37
C LEU A 109 -17.39 -4.18 13.39
N THR A 110 -16.37 -3.90 14.19
CA THR A 110 -15.72 -2.58 14.24
C THR A 110 -15.09 -2.24 12.88
N LEU A 111 -14.43 -3.20 12.22
CA LEU A 111 -13.90 -3.02 10.87
C LEU A 111 -15.04 -2.71 9.89
N ARG A 112 -16.15 -3.44 9.93
CA ARG A 112 -17.34 -3.17 9.10
C ARG A 112 -17.90 -1.76 9.34
N GLU A 113 -18.09 -1.36 10.59
CA GLU A 113 -18.61 -0.04 10.93
C GLU A 113 -17.69 1.09 10.44
N ARG A 114 -16.37 0.90 10.53
CA ARG A 114 -15.40 1.89 10.05
C ARG A 114 -15.34 1.98 8.53
N THR A 115 -15.48 0.85 7.84
CA THR A 115 -15.17 0.75 6.40
C THR A 115 -16.39 0.65 5.50
N GLY A 116 -17.56 0.32 6.05
CA GLY A 116 -18.77 0.04 5.27
C GLY A 116 -18.70 -1.26 4.47
N VAL A 117 -17.71 -2.13 4.70
CA VAL A 117 -17.58 -3.38 3.96
C VAL A 117 -18.76 -4.31 4.27
N HIS A 118 -19.30 -4.97 3.24
CA HIS A 118 -20.27 -6.05 3.42
C HIS A 118 -19.56 -7.25 4.04
N LEU A 119 -19.83 -7.51 5.32
CA LEU A 119 -19.24 -8.62 6.07
C LEU A 119 -20.08 -9.90 5.88
N VAL A 120 -19.46 -10.95 5.35
CA VAL A 120 -20.03 -12.29 5.22
C VAL A 120 -19.30 -13.25 6.16
N LEU A 121 -20.04 -13.91 7.05
CA LEU A 121 -19.50 -14.84 8.05
C LEU A 121 -19.96 -16.26 7.71
N VAL A 122 -19.04 -17.15 7.33
CA VAL A 122 -19.38 -18.54 7.00
C VAL A 122 -19.25 -19.43 8.24
N CYS A 123 -20.35 -20.05 8.65
CA CYS A 123 -20.46 -20.88 9.83
C CYS A 123 -20.73 -22.32 9.45
N HIS A 124 -19.80 -23.24 9.75
CA HIS A 124 -19.99 -24.66 9.47
C HIS A 124 -20.84 -25.37 10.54
N ARG A 125 -22.05 -24.84 10.75
CA ARG A 125 -23.03 -25.27 11.76
C ARG A 125 -24.44 -25.00 11.22
N ARG A 126 -25.42 -25.75 11.71
CA ARG A 126 -26.85 -25.54 11.37
C ARG A 126 -27.44 -24.26 11.93
N ARG A 127 -26.79 -23.67 12.93
CA ARG A 127 -27.17 -22.42 13.58
C ARG A 127 -25.91 -21.63 13.95
N PRO A 128 -25.98 -20.29 14.03
CA PRO A 128 -24.88 -19.51 14.57
C PRO A 128 -24.52 -19.97 16.00
N THR A 129 -23.27 -19.78 16.42
CA THR A 129 -22.86 -20.11 17.79
C THR A 129 -23.44 -19.08 18.77
N PRO A 130 -23.65 -19.42 20.06
CA PRO A 130 -24.15 -18.45 21.04
C PRO A 130 -23.29 -17.18 21.13
N THR A 131 -21.97 -17.31 20.96
CA THR A 131 -21.05 -16.18 20.89
C THR A 131 -21.34 -15.27 19.70
N LEU A 132 -21.60 -15.85 18.53
CA LEU A 132 -21.93 -15.10 17.32
C LEU A 132 -23.34 -14.48 17.40
N GLU A 133 -24.34 -15.23 17.88
CA GLU A 133 -25.69 -14.72 18.12
C GLU A 133 -25.66 -13.53 19.08
N GLN A 134 -24.90 -13.65 20.17
CA GLN A 134 -24.78 -12.58 21.16
C GLN A 134 -24.12 -11.33 20.58
N ALA A 135 -23.08 -11.48 19.76
CA ALA A 135 -22.41 -10.36 19.11
C ALA A 135 -23.29 -9.66 18.07
N LEU A 136 -24.12 -10.43 17.35
CA LEU A 136 -25.02 -9.91 16.31
C LEU A 136 -26.36 -9.40 16.84
N ARG A 137 -26.65 -9.54 18.15
CA ARG A 137 -27.94 -9.15 18.76
C ARG A 137 -28.37 -7.71 18.44
N HIS A 138 -27.42 -6.79 18.32
CA HIS A 138 -27.66 -5.37 18.06
C HIS A 138 -27.17 -4.92 16.67
N VAL A 139 -26.85 -5.87 15.80
CA VAL A 139 -26.37 -5.62 14.44
C VAL A 139 -27.37 -6.21 13.47
N GLU A 140 -27.80 -5.42 12.49
CA GLU A 140 -28.65 -5.94 11.43
C GLU A 140 -27.92 -7.06 10.69
N HIS A 141 -28.54 -8.24 10.66
CA HIS A 141 -27.97 -9.40 10.02
C HIS A 141 -29.05 -10.27 9.39
N ARG A 142 -28.64 -11.02 8.36
CA ARG A 142 -29.47 -12.03 7.70
C ARG A 142 -28.77 -13.38 7.75
N LEU A 143 -29.57 -14.43 7.87
CA LEU A 143 -29.13 -15.81 7.71
C LEU A 143 -29.32 -16.23 6.26
N ALA A 144 -28.35 -16.95 5.70
CA ALA A 144 -28.43 -17.51 4.36
C ALA A 144 -27.90 -18.94 4.34
N ASP A 145 -28.44 -19.75 3.44
CA ASP A 145 -27.92 -21.09 3.17
C ASP A 145 -26.69 -21.00 2.24
N ALA A 146 -25.69 -21.84 2.50
CA ALA A 146 -24.47 -21.89 1.69
C ALA A 146 -24.75 -22.18 0.22
N ALA A 147 -25.71 -23.05 -0.10
CA ALA A 147 -26.06 -23.37 -1.48
C ALA A 147 -26.59 -22.14 -2.26
N ALA A 148 -27.22 -21.19 -1.57
CA ALA A 148 -27.78 -19.98 -2.18
C ALA A 148 -26.73 -18.87 -2.38
N CYS A 149 -25.73 -18.77 -1.49
CA CYS A 149 -24.74 -17.69 -1.50
C CYS A 149 -23.38 -18.08 -2.09
N LEU A 150 -23.05 -19.36 -2.05
CA LEU A 150 -21.79 -19.95 -2.49
C LEU A 150 -22.11 -21.18 -3.33
N PRO A 151 -22.83 -21.04 -4.46
CA PRO A 151 -23.19 -22.19 -5.28
C PRO A 151 -21.91 -22.93 -5.62
N GLY A 152 -21.82 -24.19 -5.18
CA GLY A 152 -20.66 -25.02 -5.45
C GLY A 152 -20.42 -25.00 -6.96
N ALA A 153 -19.23 -24.60 -7.38
CA ALA A 153 -18.83 -24.85 -8.75
C ALA A 153 -18.79 -26.36 -8.92
N ASP A 154 -19.58 -26.92 -9.84
CA ASP A 154 -19.37 -28.30 -10.28
C ASP A 154 -17.91 -28.44 -10.70
N ASP A 155 -17.26 -29.58 -10.39
CA ASP A 155 -15.84 -29.83 -10.68
C ASP A 155 -15.49 -29.67 -12.18
N THR A 156 -16.50 -29.58 -13.05
CA THR A 156 -16.41 -29.32 -14.49
C THR A 156 -16.30 -27.85 -14.91
N ASP A 157 -16.64 -26.88 -14.03
CA ASP A 157 -16.80 -25.46 -14.39
C ASP A 157 -15.78 -24.52 -13.73
N LEU A 158 -14.73 -25.04 -13.12
CA LEU A 158 -13.61 -24.20 -12.70
C LEU A 158 -12.80 -23.80 -13.96
N PRO A 159 -12.84 -22.54 -14.43
CA PRO A 159 -11.73 -22.08 -15.26
C PRO A 159 -10.49 -22.25 -14.39
N ARG A 160 -9.61 -23.19 -14.79
CA ARG A 160 -8.22 -23.18 -14.33
C ARG A 160 -7.68 -21.82 -14.73
N SER A 161 -7.77 -20.85 -13.83
CA SER A 161 -7.04 -19.60 -13.90
C SER A 161 -5.58 -19.98 -13.85
N ARG A 162 -5.05 -20.31 -15.02
CA ARG A 162 -3.63 -20.52 -15.24
C ARG A 162 -2.96 -19.26 -14.69
N PRO A 163 -2.01 -19.38 -13.74
CA PRO A 163 -1.33 -18.20 -13.24
C PRO A 163 -0.83 -17.42 -14.46
N PRO A 164 -1.08 -16.11 -14.55
CA PRO A 164 -0.59 -15.32 -15.66
C PRO A 164 0.90 -15.63 -15.81
N ARG A 165 1.31 -16.01 -17.03
CA ARG A 165 2.74 -16.20 -17.35
C ARG A 165 3.47 -14.98 -16.78
N PRO A 166 4.54 -15.16 -15.98
CA PRO A 166 5.23 -14.03 -15.38
C PRO A 166 5.57 -13.04 -16.47
N VAL A 167 5.00 -11.84 -16.38
CA VAL A 167 5.34 -10.74 -17.27
C VAL A 167 6.85 -10.52 -17.11
N PRO A 168 7.64 -10.38 -18.19
CA PRO A 168 9.10 -10.34 -18.16
C PRO A 168 9.72 -9.24 -17.28
N MET A 169 8.91 -8.39 -16.67
CA MET A 169 9.34 -7.33 -15.77
C MET A 169 9.39 -7.74 -14.30
N HIS A 170 8.67 -8.77 -13.83
CA HIS A 170 8.44 -9.00 -12.39
C HIS A 170 9.70 -9.11 -11.53
N ASP A 171 10.81 -9.59 -12.09
CA ASP A 171 12.08 -9.73 -11.36
C ASP A 171 13.18 -8.75 -11.76
N ARG A 172 12.87 -7.81 -12.66
CA ARG A 172 13.84 -6.84 -13.17
C ARG A 172 13.82 -5.56 -12.33
N TRP A 173 15.01 -5.02 -12.09
CA TRP A 173 15.19 -3.67 -11.57
C TRP A 173 14.58 -2.63 -12.52
N LEU A 174 13.70 -1.77 -12.00
CA LEU A 174 13.17 -0.60 -12.70
C LEU A 174 14.01 0.62 -12.30
N ASN A 175 14.63 1.26 -13.29
CA ASN A 175 15.36 2.49 -13.09
C ASN A 175 14.37 3.65 -13.22
N LEU A 176 14.11 4.36 -12.13
CA LEU A 176 13.15 5.47 -12.04
C LEU A 176 13.92 6.78 -11.86
N PRO A 177 14.04 7.63 -12.90
CA PRO A 177 14.75 8.91 -12.80
C PRO A 177 14.24 9.82 -11.67
N ALA A 178 12.94 9.77 -11.36
CA ALA A 178 12.37 10.52 -10.26
C ALA A 178 13.00 10.23 -8.88
N LEU A 179 13.63 9.07 -8.71
CA LEU A 179 14.29 8.70 -7.44
C LEU A 179 15.70 9.27 -7.29
N THR A 180 16.26 9.98 -8.29
CA THR A 180 17.60 10.58 -8.16
C THR A 180 17.66 11.74 -7.17
N THR A 181 16.51 12.37 -6.91
CA THR A 181 16.37 13.55 -6.06
C THR A 181 15.98 13.21 -4.63
N TYR A 182 15.77 11.92 -4.32
CA TYR A 182 15.26 11.48 -3.02
C TYR A 182 16.24 11.81 -1.88
N CYS A 183 17.52 11.47 -2.05
CA CYS A 183 18.58 11.68 -1.06
C CYS A 183 19.20 13.09 -1.09
N SER A 184 18.49 14.10 -1.58
CA SER A 184 19.00 15.47 -1.62
C SER A 184 19.03 16.08 -0.21
N GLY A 185 20.18 16.67 0.16
CA GLY A 185 20.32 17.44 1.39
C GLY A 185 19.61 18.78 1.26
N ASP A 186 18.30 18.80 1.46
CA ASP A 186 17.53 20.03 1.64
C ASP A 186 17.57 20.41 3.14
N GLY A 187 17.65 21.70 3.44
CA GLY A 187 17.80 22.21 4.81
C GLY A 187 16.61 21.88 5.72
N ALA A 188 16.74 22.24 7.00
CA ALA A 188 15.69 22.03 8.00
C ALA A 188 14.40 22.74 7.57
N GLN A 189 13.34 21.98 7.28
CA GLN A 189 12.12 22.54 6.73
C GLN A 189 11.38 23.40 7.75
N ARG A 190 11.07 24.64 7.34
CA ARG A 190 10.10 25.47 8.04
C ARG A 190 8.69 25.06 7.63
N ARG A 191 7.77 25.04 8.59
CA ARG A 191 6.35 24.80 8.31
C ARG A 191 5.83 25.92 7.40
N CYS A 192 5.29 25.56 6.25
CA CYS A 192 4.50 26.44 5.39
C CYS A 192 3.03 26.01 5.45
N ARG A 193 2.11 26.96 5.33
CA ARG A 193 0.65 26.72 5.25
C ARG A 193 0.03 27.43 4.05
N CYS A 194 0.83 27.70 3.02
CA CYS A 194 0.33 28.32 1.81
C CYS A 194 -0.54 27.33 1.02
N ALA A 195 -1.40 27.85 0.13
CA ALA A 195 -2.03 27.06 -0.92
C ALA A 195 -1.08 27.08 -2.13
N PRO A 196 -0.32 26.01 -2.40
CA PRO A 196 0.70 26.07 -3.44
C PRO A 196 0.07 26.08 -4.84
N PRO A 197 0.71 26.72 -5.83
CA PRO A 197 0.30 26.63 -7.23
C PRO A 197 0.52 25.21 -7.77
N LEU A 198 -0.13 24.88 -8.90
CA LEU A 198 0.10 23.59 -9.55
C LEU A 198 1.52 23.53 -10.10
N ALA A 199 2.11 22.33 -10.05
CA ALA A 199 3.48 22.11 -10.50
C ALA A 199 3.73 22.57 -11.95
N HIS A 200 2.76 22.35 -12.84
CA HIS A 200 2.88 22.76 -14.24
C HIS A 200 2.81 24.28 -14.44
N ASP A 201 2.12 25.02 -13.55
CA ASP A 201 2.09 26.50 -13.59
C ASP A 201 3.47 27.10 -13.31
N ARG A 202 4.32 26.34 -12.59
CA ARG A 202 5.72 26.66 -12.31
C ARG A 202 6.69 26.04 -13.32
N GLY A 203 6.17 25.44 -14.40
CA GLY A 203 6.97 24.75 -15.41
C GLY A 203 7.64 23.46 -14.91
N PHE A 204 7.20 22.94 -13.76
CA PHE A 204 7.73 21.69 -13.22
C PHE A 204 6.97 20.49 -13.79
N HIS A 205 7.70 19.63 -14.50
CA HIS A 205 7.18 18.39 -15.05
C HIS A 205 8.04 17.21 -14.57
N PRO A 206 7.52 16.32 -13.71
CA PRO A 206 8.27 15.14 -13.30
C PRO A 206 8.51 14.20 -14.49
N PRO A 207 9.55 13.36 -14.45
CA PRO A 207 9.84 12.40 -15.51
C PRO A 207 8.63 11.53 -15.82
N GLN A 208 8.21 11.50 -17.09
CA GLN A 208 7.07 10.72 -17.52
C GLN A 208 7.41 9.22 -17.47
N MET A 209 6.49 8.43 -16.90
CA MET A 209 6.62 6.99 -16.79
C MET A 209 5.74 6.30 -17.83
N PRO A 210 6.28 5.35 -18.64
CA PRO A 210 5.46 4.57 -19.55
C PRO A 210 4.33 3.83 -18.80
N PRO A 211 3.11 3.70 -19.38
CA PRO A 211 1.96 3.09 -18.68
C PRO A 211 2.22 1.67 -18.17
N ALA A 212 2.96 0.84 -18.92
CA ALA A 212 3.34 -0.51 -18.49
C ALA A 212 4.25 -0.49 -17.25
N THR A 213 5.21 0.45 -17.21
CA THR A 213 6.08 0.66 -16.04
C THR A 213 5.28 1.15 -14.85
N ALA A 214 4.34 2.08 -15.05
CA ALA A 214 3.47 2.59 -13.98
C ALA A 214 2.60 1.48 -13.37
N THR A 215 2.05 0.62 -14.21
CA THR A 215 1.26 -0.56 -13.79
C THR A 215 2.10 -1.51 -12.93
N GLU A 216 3.34 -1.80 -13.37
CA GLU A 216 4.24 -2.68 -12.62
C GLU A 216 4.72 -2.04 -11.31
N VAL A 217 5.04 -0.74 -11.30
CA VAL A 217 5.40 0.00 -10.07
C VAL A 217 4.24 -0.06 -9.07
N ALA A 218 3.02 0.24 -9.52
CA ALA A 218 1.83 0.19 -8.68
C ALA A 218 1.64 -1.21 -8.07
N ARG A 219 1.68 -2.25 -8.91
CA ARG A 219 1.56 -3.64 -8.46
C ARG A 219 2.59 -3.97 -7.39
N ARG A 220 3.87 -3.62 -7.59
CA ARG A 220 4.95 -3.92 -6.63
C ARG A 220 4.76 -3.17 -5.31
N LEU A 221 4.46 -1.87 -5.36
CA LEU A 221 4.22 -1.08 -4.14
C LEU A 221 3.02 -1.61 -3.36
N HIS A 222 1.95 -2.02 -4.05
CA HIS A 222 0.78 -2.59 -3.41
C HIS A 222 1.08 -3.91 -2.67
N THR A 223 1.98 -4.74 -3.16
CA THR A 223 2.27 -6.07 -2.59
C THR A 223 3.51 -6.13 -1.70
N ALA A 224 4.40 -5.15 -1.77
CA ALA A 224 5.70 -5.21 -1.09
C ALA A 224 5.67 -4.78 0.38
N THR A 225 4.63 -4.08 0.82
CA THR A 225 4.52 -3.63 2.22
C THR A 225 3.07 -3.55 2.68
N ALA A 226 2.87 -3.85 3.96
CA ALA A 226 1.63 -3.58 4.66
C ALA A 226 1.58 -2.15 5.20
N HIS A 227 2.72 -1.44 5.30
CA HIS A 227 2.83 -0.09 5.86
C HIS A 227 2.35 0.97 4.85
N PRO A 228 1.16 1.59 5.07
CA PRO A 228 0.61 2.57 4.14
C PRO A 228 1.51 3.79 3.91
N HIS A 229 2.08 4.35 4.99
CA HIS A 229 2.95 5.53 4.92
C HIS A 229 4.19 5.31 4.03
N LEU A 230 4.87 4.16 4.14
CA LEU A 230 6.03 3.85 3.29
C LEU A 230 5.65 3.68 1.81
N ALA A 231 4.53 2.97 1.54
CA ALA A 231 4.04 2.81 0.18
C ALA A 231 3.68 4.15 -0.46
N ALA A 232 2.99 5.02 0.30
CA ALA A 232 2.61 6.36 -0.13
C ALA A 232 3.84 7.27 -0.35
N GLN A 233 4.82 7.21 0.54
CA GLN A 233 6.05 8.00 0.44
C GLN A 233 6.83 7.66 -0.82
N LEU A 234 7.05 6.35 -1.07
CA LEU A 234 7.77 5.90 -2.26
C LEU A 234 6.99 6.20 -3.53
N ALA A 235 5.67 6.00 -3.53
CA ALA A 235 4.83 6.38 -4.66
C ALA A 235 4.94 7.88 -4.98
N THR A 236 4.86 8.73 -3.94
CA THR A 236 4.97 10.18 -4.08
C THR A 236 6.33 10.57 -4.62
N ALA A 237 7.42 10.05 -4.06
CA ALA A 237 8.78 10.26 -4.59
C ALA A 237 8.87 9.90 -6.08
N VAL A 238 8.23 8.80 -6.50
CA VAL A 238 8.25 8.31 -7.88
C VAL A 238 7.51 9.23 -8.85
N PHE A 239 6.37 9.82 -8.48
CA PHE A 239 5.61 10.67 -9.42
C PHE A 239 5.90 12.17 -9.27
N THR A 240 6.50 12.63 -8.16
CA THR A 240 6.84 14.05 -7.96
C THR A 240 8.32 14.36 -8.12
N ALA A 241 9.20 13.36 -8.05
CA ALA A 241 10.64 13.54 -7.90
C ALA A 241 11.02 14.42 -6.69
N ALA A 242 10.20 14.38 -5.63
CA ALA A 242 10.48 15.09 -4.38
C ALA A 242 11.61 14.41 -3.57
N SER A 243 12.35 15.23 -2.82
CA SER A 243 13.28 14.74 -1.79
C SER A 243 12.54 14.22 -0.57
N ASP A 244 13.23 13.44 0.26
CA ASP A 244 12.71 13.05 1.58
C ASP A 244 12.27 14.28 2.39
N ALA A 245 13.11 15.30 2.44
CA ALA A 245 12.82 16.60 3.03
C ALA A 245 11.49 17.22 2.58
N GLN A 246 11.25 17.32 1.27
CA GLN A 246 9.99 17.84 0.75
C GLN A 246 8.81 16.92 1.12
N LEU A 247 8.99 15.61 1.06
CA LEU A 247 7.95 14.64 1.43
C LEU A 247 7.55 14.79 2.90
N GLN A 248 8.49 15.03 3.81
CA GLN A 248 8.20 15.24 5.24
C GLN A 248 7.35 16.50 5.53
N THR A 249 7.15 17.38 4.55
CA THR A 249 6.25 18.52 4.69
C THR A 249 4.78 18.17 4.45
N ALA A 250 4.50 17.10 3.71
CA ALA A 250 3.13 16.71 3.38
C ALA A 250 2.35 16.33 4.63
N ARG A 251 1.09 16.76 4.71
CA ARG A 251 0.13 16.42 5.76
C ARG A 251 -1.11 15.76 5.15
N PRO A 252 -1.92 15.06 5.96
CA PRO A 252 -3.21 14.56 5.50
C PRO A 252 -4.10 15.66 4.89
N SER A 253 -4.03 16.89 5.41
CA SER A 253 -4.78 18.06 4.90
C SER A 253 -4.27 18.60 3.56
N ASP A 254 -3.06 18.23 3.15
CA ASP A 254 -2.48 18.62 1.86
C ASP A 254 -2.98 17.73 0.70
N LEU A 255 -3.71 16.66 1.01
CA LEU A 255 -4.42 15.83 0.05
C LEU A 255 -5.81 16.38 -0.22
N THR A 256 -6.18 16.49 -1.49
CA THR A 256 -7.57 16.74 -1.87
C THR A 256 -8.43 15.49 -1.69
N ALA A 257 -9.75 15.67 -1.81
CA ALA A 257 -10.69 14.55 -1.85
C ALA A 257 -10.22 13.49 -2.88
N GLU A 258 -10.38 12.22 -2.51
CA GLU A 258 -9.93 11.06 -3.31
C GLU A 258 -8.42 11.03 -3.62
N ALA A 259 -7.62 11.84 -2.91
CA ALA A 259 -6.20 12.04 -3.17
C ALA A 259 -5.91 12.39 -4.64
N ALA A 260 -6.70 13.28 -5.25
CA ALA A 260 -6.51 13.70 -6.65
C ALA A 260 -5.26 14.56 -6.85
N THR A 261 -4.86 15.30 -5.82
CA THR A 261 -3.64 16.12 -5.77
C THR A 261 -3.00 16.03 -4.39
N ILE A 262 -1.69 16.33 -4.32
CA ILE A 262 -0.94 16.47 -3.07
C ILE A 262 -0.12 17.76 -3.10
N ALA A 263 -0.21 18.56 -2.05
CA ALA A 263 0.67 19.71 -1.84
C ALA A 263 1.96 19.30 -1.11
N LEU A 264 3.11 19.74 -1.66
CA LEU A 264 4.43 19.61 -1.05
C LEU A 264 4.98 21.01 -0.80
N HIS A 265 5.50 21.24 0.39
CA HIS A 265 5.98 22.55 0.81
C HIS A 265 7.51 22.63 0.76
N ASP A 266 8.01 23.78 0.32
CA ASP A 266 9.44 24.12 0.26
C ASP A 266 9.56 25.60 0.61
N ALA A 267 9.50 25.87 1.92
CA ALA A 267 9.48 27.24 2.46
C ALA A 267 10.77 28.02 2.14
N ASP A 268 11.88 27.32 1.99
CA ASP A 268 13.19 27.91 1.69
C ASP A 268 13.41 28.08 0.18
N GLY A 269 12.49 27.57 -0.66
CA GLY A 269 12.53 27.71 -2.11
C GLY A 269 13.76 27.07 -2.76
N LEU A 270 14.30 26.01 -2.15
CA LEU A 270 15.55 25.37 -2.60
C LEU A 270 15.41 24.68 -3.96
N ARG A 271 14.17 24.36 -4.37
CA ARG A 271 13.86 23.76 -5.68
C ARG A 271 12.99 24.69 -6.53
N PHE A 272 11.69 24.68 -6.28
CA PHE A 272 10.70 25.47 -7.04
C PHE A 272 9.68 26.14 -6.10
N GLY A 273 9.96 26.15 -4.80
CA GLY A 273 9.01 26.55 -3.77
C GLY A 273 7.94 25.49 -3.55
N CYS A 274 6.89 25.86 -2.82
CA CYS A 274 5.76 24.97 -2.55
C CYS A 274 5.02 24.66 -3.87
N LEU A 275 4.64 23.41 -4.10
CA LEU A 275 3.96 22.95 -5.31
C LEU A 275 2.83 21.97 -5.01
N THR A 276 1.78 21.99 -5.82
CA THR A 276 0.73 20.97 -5.83
C THR A 276 0.88 20.06 -7.04
N HIS A 277 0.99 18.76 -6.80
CA HIS A 277 1.18 17.74 -7.83
C HIS A 277 -0.12 16.97 -8.07
N PRO A 278 -0.52 16.74 -9.34
CA PRO A 278 -1.57 15.78 -9.65
C PRO A 278 -1.13 14.37 -9.29
N VAL A 279 -1.97 13.64 -8.56
CA VAL A 279 -1.69 12.26 -8.16
C VAL A 279 -2.19 11.32 -9.26
N PRO A 280 -1.30 10.49 -9.85
CA PRO A 280 -1.71 9.55 -10.89
C PRO A 280 -2.66 8.49 -10.31
N PRO A 281 -3.64 7.99 -11.09
CA PRO A 281 -4.66 7.05 -10.59
C PRO A 281 -4.09 5.84 -9.84
N TRP A 282 -2.95 5.31 -10.30
CA TRP A 282 -2.30 4.15 -9.68
C TRP A 282 -1.75 4.41 -8.27
N ALA A 283 -1.44 5.68 -7.93
CA ALA A 283 -0.89 6.06 -6.63
C ALA A 283 -1.96 6.47 -5.62
N ARG A 284 -3.17 6.84 -6.08
CA ARG A 284 -4.25 7.32 -5.19
C ARG A 284 -4.58 6.34 -4.06
N PRO A 285 -4.74 5.02 -4.30
CA PRO A 285 -4.98 4.06 -3.22
C PRO A 285 -3.87 4.02 -2.16
N LEU A 286 -2.62 4.27 -2.56
CA LEU A 286 -1.48 4.25 -1.64
C LEU A 286 -1.53 5.47 -0.72
N LEU A 287 -1.78 6.66 -1.28
CA LEU A 287 -1.89 7.92 -0.52
C LEU A 287 -3.13 7.93 0.38
N LEU A 288 -4.27 7.43 -0.12
CA LEU A 288 -5.50 7.28 0.67
C LEU A 288 -5.28 6.32 1.84
N ALA A 289 -4.60 5.20 1.64
CA ALA A 289 -4.31 4.27 2.73
C ALA A 289 -3.48 4.95 3.84
N ALA A 290 -2.49 5.76 3.49
CA ALA A 290 -1.73 6.53 4.48
C ALA A 290 -2.62 7.53 5.22
N ALA A 291 -3.42 8.31 4.50
CA ALA A 291 -4.33 9.28 5.10
C ALA A 291 -5.37 8.63 6.03
N TYR A 292 -5.97 7.52 5.61
CA TYR A 292 -6.92 6.76 6.45
C TYR A 292 -6.23 6.17 7.69
N GLN A 293 -4.99 5.68 7.56
CA GLN A 293 -4.25 5.20 8.73
C GLN A 293 -4.02 6.32 9.76
N HIS A 294 -3.64 7.52 9.31
CA HIS A 294 -3.51 8.70 10.19
C HIS A 294 -4.83 9.08 10.86
N ALA A 295 -5.93 9.06 10.10
CA ALA A 295 -7.24 9.37 10.63
C ALA A 295 -7.74 8.34 11.65
N ILE A 296 -7.43 7.06 11.46
CA ILE A 296 -7.77 5.98 12.39
C ILE A 296 -6.92 6.05 13.67
N ALA A 297 -5.64 6.39 13.54
CA ALA A 297 -4.71 6.55 14.66
C ALA A 297 -4.88 7.88 15.41
N GLU A 298 -5.76 8.77 14.92
CA GLU A 298 -5.95 10.11 15.47
C GLU A 298 -4.65 10.92 15.58
N ALA A 299 -3.74 10.71 14.62
CA ALA A 299 -2.35 11.18 14.66
C ALA A 299 -2.18 12.70 14.48
N GLY A 300 -3.26 13.50 14.54
CA GLY A 300 -3.24 14.96 14.45
C GLY A 300 -2.52 15.51 13.19
N ASP A 301 -1.75 16.59 13.38
CA ASP A 301 -1.00 17.31 12.32
C ASP A 301 0.39 16.70 12.04
N THR A 302 0.51 15.38 12.16
CA THR A 302 1.77 14.66 11.85
C THR A 302 2.00 14.56 10.34
N PRO A 303 3.28 14.49 9.89
CA PRO A 303 3.59 14.25 8.49
C PRO A 303 2.92 12.98 7.96
N LEU A 304 2.31 13.07 6.77
CA LEU A 304 1.57 11.99 6.11
C LEU A 304 2.38 10.70 5.91
N PHE A 305 3.71 10.84 5.76
CA PHE A 305 4.62 9.74 5.48
C PHE A 305 5.36 9.23 6.72
N THR A 306 4.98 9.68 7.90
CA THR A 306 5.48 9.15 9.17
C THR A 306 4.55 8.04 9.66
N ALA A 307 5.10 7.03 10.33
CA ALA A 307 4.27 6.02 10.98
C ALA A 307 3.42 6.68 12.09
N PRO A 308 2.08 6.50 12.09
CA PRO A 308 1.23 7.14 13.09
C PRO A 308 1.22 6.40 14.44
N PHE A 309 1.81 5.19 14.50
CA PHE A 309 1.96 4.39 15.72
C PHE A 309 3.43 4.30 16.11
N THR A 310 3.70 4.21 17.41
CA THR A 310 5.06 4.03 17.94
C THR A 310 5.62 2.67 17.53
N GLY A 311 6.79 2.68 16.90
CA GLY A 311 7.52 1.47 16.48
C GLY A 311 9.01 1.63 16.74
N ASN A 312 9.70 0.50 16.94
CA ASN A 312 11.12 0.48 17.30
C ASN A 312 12.04 0.18 16.10
N ASP A 313 11.55 -0.56 15.10
CA ASP A 313 12.32 -1.04 13.95
C ASP A 313 11.50 -0.97 12.65
N LEU A 314 10.93 0.21 12.38
CA LEU A 314 10.14 0.41 11.17
C LEU A 314 11.03 0.28 9.92
N PRO A 315 10.58 -0.41 8.86
CA PRO A 315 11.37 -0.58 7.65
C PRO A 315 11.78 0.77 7.06
N HIS A 316 13.03 0.89 6.61
CA HIS A 316 13.47 2.09 5.91
C HIS A 316 12.94 2.11 4.47
N LEU A 317 12.71 3.30 3.93
CA LEU A 317 12.20 3.46 2.57
C LEU A 317 13.12 2.81 1.52
N PHE A 318 14.43 2.82 1.74
CA PHE A 318 15.40 2.21 0.83
C PHE A 318 15.26 0.68 0.78
N ASP A 319 14.98 0.04 1.91
CA ASP A 319 14.76 -1.41 1.96
C ASP A 319 13.46 -1.77 1.24
N LEU A 320 12.42 -0.93 1.36
CA LEU A 320 11.19 -1.08 0.58
C LEU A 320 11.43 -0.88 -0.92
N ALA A 321 12.19 0.13 -1.31
CA ALA A 321 12.51 0.36 -2.72
C ALA A 321 13.28 -0.83 -3.31
N ASP A 322 14.26 -1.36 -2.57
CA ASP A 322 15.03 -2.54 -2.97
C ASP A 322 14.15 -3.81 -3.04
N SER A 323 13.23 -4.03 -2.09
CA SER A 323 12.28 -5.15 -2.13
C SER A 323 11.30 -5.05 -3.31
N CYS A 324 10.93 -3.82 -3.69
CA CYS A 324 10.17 -3.52 -4.90
C CYS A 324 11.03 -3.57 -6.18
N LYS A 325 12.35 -3.80 -6.08
CA LYS A 325 13.30 -3.68 -7.19
C LYS A 325 13.15 -2.35 -7.95
N LEU A 326 12.96 -1.26 -7.22
CA LEU A 326 12.86 0.12 -7.72
C LEU A 326 14.13 0.86 -7.29
N ARG A 327 14.76 1.56 -8.22
CA ARG A 327 15.98 2.31 -7.92
C ARG A 327 16.16 3.51 -8.82
N PRO A 328 16.96 4.51 -8.43
CA PRO A 328 17.45 5.51 -9.36
C PRO A 328 18.31 4.85 -10.47
N PRO A 329 18.46 5.50 -11.64
CA PRO A 329 19.41 5.08 -12.67
C PRO A 329 20.81 4.83 -12.10
N GLN A 330 21.36 3.65 -12.37
CA GLN A 330 22.67 3.24 -11.85
C GLN A 330 23.79 3.66 -12.80
N PRO A 331 24.98 4.05 -12.28
CA PRO A 331 26.12 4.37 -13.12
C PRO A 331 26.53 3.16 -13.99
N PRO A 332 27.10 3.39 -15.19
CA PRO A 332 27.54 2.31 -16.05
C PRO A 332 28.59 1.46 -15.32
N LYS A 333 28.48 0.13 -15.47
CA LYS A 333 29.47 -0.77 -14.89
C LYS A 333 30.83 -0.51 -15.55
N PRO A 334 31.93 -0.40 -14.77
CA PRO A 334 33.26 -0.33 -15.37
C PRO A 334 33.47 -1.57 -16.24
N ARG A 335 33.84 -1.35 -17.52
CA ARG A 335 34.12 -2.45 -18.45
C ARG A 335 35.22 -3.33 -17.86
N ALA A 336 35.01 -4.65 -17.87
CA ALA A 336 36.03 -5.59 -17.46
C ALA A 336 37.28 -5.38 -18.34
N ARG A 337 38.44 -5.19 -17.70
CA ARG A 337 39.70 -5.13 -18.44
C ARG A 337 39.96 -6.50 -19.09
N PRO A 338 40.45 -6.54 -20.35
CA PRO A 338 40.80 -7.80 -21.00
C PRO A 338 41.74 -8.61 -20.09
N GLY A 339 41.43 -9.90 -19.89
CA GLY A 339 42.26 -10.81 -19.08
C GLY A 339 41.96 -10.86 -17.58
N ARG A 340 41.01 -10.07 -17.05
CA ARG A 340 40.51 -10.27 -15.67
C ARG A 340 39.17 -11.00 -15.69
N PRO A 341 38.98 -12.06 -14.88
CA PRO A 341 37.68 -12.70 -14.75
C PRO A 341 36.64 -11.67 -14.30
N ALA A 342 35.46 -11.70 -14.93
CA ALA A 342 34.37 -10.82 -14.57
C ALA A 342 34.06 -11.04 -13.07
N PRO A 343 33.96 -9.97 -12.26
CA PRO A 343 33.61 -10.12 -10.86
C PRO A 343 32.27 -10.86 -10.77
N LYS A 344 32.18 -11.85 -9.89
CA LYS A 344 30.93 -12.57 -9.61
C LYS A 344 29.82 -11.53 -9.36
N PRO A 345 28.58 -11.77 -9.80
CA PRO A 345 27.46 -10.88 -9.52
C PRO A 345 27.19 -10.89 -8.01
N GLN A 346 27.94 -10.10 -7.25
CA GLN A 346 27.54 -9.70 -5.92
C GLN A 346 26.22 -8.95 -6.06
N ASN A 347 25.30 -9.14 -5.12
CA ASN A 347 24.12 -8.30 -4.95
C ASN A 347 24.58 -6.83 -4.96
N GLN A 348 24.48 -6.19 -6.12
CA GLN A 348 24.97 -4.83 -6.30
C GLN A 348 24.01 -3.94 -5.53
N ARG A 349 24.44 -3.54 -4.33
CA ARG A 349 23.74 -2.57 -3.48
C ARG A 349 23.37 -1.36 -4.34
N THR A 350 22.11 -0.96 -4.29
CA THR A 350 21.61 0.20 -5.01
C THR A 350 22.41 1.43 -4.61
N ILE A 351 23.01 2.11 -5.59
CA ILE A 351 23.65 3.40 -5.38
C ILE A 351 22.56 4.46 -5.46
N TRP A 352 22.29 5.10 -4.33
CA TRP A 352 21.41 6.25 -4.24
C TRP A 352 22.25 7.52 -4.43
N PRO A 353 22.08 8.28 -5.52
CA PRO A 353 22.89 9.45 -5.77
C PRO A 353 22.58 10.50 -4.70
N PHE A 354 23.60 10.92 -3.97
CA PHE A 354 23.54 12.13 -3.16
C PHE A 354 23.93 13.29 -4.08
N SER A 355 22.95 14.07 -4.53
CA SER A 355 23.20 15.19 -5.43
C SER A 355 22.59 16.46 -4.87
N ASN A 356 23.48 17.40 -4.54
CA ASN A 356 23.16 18.80 -4.29
C ASN A 356 23.12 19.60 -5.62
N ALA A 357 23.30 18.94 -6.77
CA ALA A 357 23.40 19.62 -8.06
C ALA A 357 22.04 19.82 -8.76
N HIS A 358 20.97 19.16 -8.28
CA HIS A 358 19.62 19.32 -8.85
C HIS A 358 19.00 20.70 -8.59
N TYR A 359 19.61 21.52 -7.74
CA TYR A 359 19.04 22.81 -7.33
C TYR A 359 19.11 23.92 -8.39
N ARG A 360 19.83 23.72 -9.52
CA ARG A 360 20.10 24.83 -10.47
C ARG A 360 20.16 24.50 -11.97
N TYR A 361 19.94 23.25 -12.41
CA TYR A 361 20.21 22.91 -13.82
C TYR A 361 18.97 22.61 -14.70
N PRO A 362 18.86 23.20 -15.92
CA PRO A 362 17.71 23.07 -16.84
C PRO A 362 17.52 21.73 -17.57
N TRP A 363 18.26 20.66 -17.25
CA TRP A 363 18.20 19.40 -18.03
C TRP A 363 16.87 18.62 -17.88
N ALA A 364 15.93 19.11 -17.08
CA ALA A 364 14.53 18.64 -17.08
C ALA A 364 13.72 19.12 -18.32
N ALA A 365 14.27 20.03 -19.14
CA ALA A 365 13.55 20.64 -20.27
C ALA A 365 13.90 20.09 -21.67
N GLY A 366 14.76 19.07 -21.78
CA GLY A 366 15.17 18.48 -23.06
C GLY A 366 14.73 17.02 -23.23
N PRO A 367 14.32 16.58 -24.43
CA PRO A 367 14.01 15.18 -24.72
C PRO A 367 15.28 14.34 -24.97
N GLU A 368 16.32 14.52 -24.14
CA GLU A 368 17.59 13.82 -24.34
C GLU A 368 17.60 12.42 -23.69
N ILE A 369 17.92 11.45 -24.54
CA ILE A 369 18.21 10.07 -24.21
C ILE A 369 19.37 10.03 -23.22
N MET A 370 19.09 9.64 -21.97
CA MET A 370 20.06 9.58 -20.87
C MET A 370 21.22 8.61 -21.14
N GLN A 371 22.29 9.12 -21.75
CA GLN A 371 23.62 8.52 -21.68
C GLN A 371 24.45 9.24 -20.62
N GLY A 372 24.46 8.69 -19.40
CA GLY A 372 25.45 8.98 -18.37
C GLY A 372 25.38 10.37 -17.75
N CYS A 373 25.24 10.44 -16.42
CA CYS A 373 25.51 11.68 -15.70
C CYS A 373 26.90 12.21 -16.06
N PRO A 374 27.06 13.49 -16.45
CA PRO A 374 28.38 14.07 -16.60
C PRO A 374 29.08 14.09 -15.23
N PRO A 375 30.40 13.81 -15.18
CA PRO A 375 31.16 13.86 -13.94
C PRO A 375 31.10 15.27 -13.31
N PRO A 376 31.17 15.38 -11.97
CA PRO A 376 31.17 16.68 -11.31
C PRO A 376 32.33 17.54 -11.81
N PRO A 377 32.14 18.88 -11.96
CA PRO A 377 33.19 19.76 -12.41
C PRO A 377 34.39 19.69 -11.45
N ALA A 378 35.58 19.55 -12.02
CA ALA A 378 36.82 19.52 -11.26
C ALA A 378 36.91 20.79 -10.40
N ARG A 379 37.11 20.62 -9.09
CA ARG A 379 37.36 21.72 -8.17
C ARG A 379 38.56 22.51 -8.70
N ARG A 380 38.33 23.76 -9.11
CA ARG A 380 39.42 24.72 -9.30
C ARG A 380 40.06 24.94 -7.94
N ARG A 381 41.38 24.77 -7.90
CA ARG A 381 42.22 24.95 -6.71
C ARG A 381 42.20 26.39 -6.23
#